data_AF-A0AAW3TKX4-F1
#
_entry.id   AF-A0AAW3TKX4-F1
#
_cell.length_a   1.000
_cell.length_b   1.000
_cell.length_c   1.000
_cell.angle_alpha   90.00
_cell.angle_beta   90.00
_cell.angle_gamma   90.00
#
_symmetry.space_group_name_H-M   'P 1'
#
loop_
_entity.id
_entity.type
_entity.pdbx_description
1 polymer ?
#
loop_
_entity_poly.entity_id
_entity_poly.type
_entity_poly.pdbx_seq_one_letter_code
_entity_poly.pdbx_strand_id
1 'polypeptide(L)'
;MRLLTILAVGFLVLGCSDEYNPFKNKAEKRAEGFLSKHHSSLEHLIKLAEKGKFELVQWIDEDDGKNLPVNVVSMKGTKKKVEVSDGRLDEFISFAKSKGIKLIWFQYFDGVWFVMKAFSYEDSGKRREGYFSFGNPSKTRICHFGEENMGFAMLNESEKNWFMIKCNIPKTGT
;
A
#
# COMPACT_ATOMS: atom_id res chain seq x y z
N MET A 1 14.19 -50.23 -43.74
CA MET A 1 15.00 -49.37 -42.84
C MET A 1 14.18 -49.07 -41.59
N ARG A 2 14.78 -49.30 -40.43
CA ARG A 2 14.19 -49.15 -39.09
C ARG A 2 14.16 -47.68 -38.65
N LEU A 3 13.14 -47.37 -37.84
CA LEU A 3 12.95 -46.29 -36.85
C LEU A 3 13.98 -45.14 -36.77
N LEU A 4 13.45 -43.91 -36.63
CA LEU A 4 13.76 -43.09 -35.45
C LEU A 4 12.61 -42.13 -35.13
N THR A 5 11.98 -42.44 -34.01
CA THR A 5 10.97 -41.70 -33.25
C THR A 5 11.56 -40.39 -32.74
N ILE A 6 10.85 -39.27 -32.87
CA ILE A 6 11.10 -38.07 -32.07
C ILE A 6 9.79 -37.72 -31.34
N LEU A 7 9.70 -38.19 -30.09
CA LEU A 7 8.96 -37.50 -29.04
C LEU A 7 9.82 -36.30 -28.60
N ALA A 8 9.21 -35.13 -28.41
CA ALA A 8 9.23 -34.47 -27.09
C ALA A 8 8.63 -33.05 -27.12
N VAL A 9 7.54 -32.91 -26.36
CA VAL A 9 7.35 -31.85 -25.37
C VAL A 9 7.11 -30.43 -25.91
N GLY A 10 5.87 -30.20 -26.34
CA GLY A 10 5.26 -28.87 -26.29
C GLY A 10 4.76 -28.60 -24.87
N PHE A 11 5.62 -28.06 -24.00
CA PHE A 11 5.18 -27.49 -22.73
C PHE A 11 4.40 -26.20 -23.04
N LEU A 12 3.08 -26.32 -22.99
CA LEU A 12 2.17 -25.22 -22.70
C LEU A 12 2.56 -24.60 -21.35
N VAL A 13 3.34 -23.52 -21.41
CA VAL A 13 3.38 -22.53 -20.34
C VAL A 13 2.91 -21.23 -20.97
N LEU A 14 1.58 -21.07 -21.02
CA LEU A 14 0.92 -19.78 -20.99
C LEU A 14 1.26 -19.15 -19.64
N GLY A 15 2.51 -18.74 -19.47
CA GLY A 15 2.89 -17.81 -18.43
C GLY A 15 2.20 -16.51 -18.78
N CYS A 16 1.30 -16.05 -17.90
CA CYS A 16 0.90 -14.66 -17.86
C CYS A 16 2.19 -13.86 -17.90
N SER A 17 2.46 -13.22 -19.04
CA SER A 17 3.59 -12.34 -19.18
C SER A 17 3.32 -11.17 -18.25
N ASP A 18 3.86 -11.22 -17.04
CA ASP A 18 4.22 -9.99 -16.36
C ASP A 18 5.11 -9.25 -17.35
N GLU A 19 4.55 -8.25 -18.01
CA GLU A 19 5.30 -7.34 -18.86
C GLU A 19 6.39 -6.73 -17.97
N TYR A 20 7.59 -7.29 -18.09
CA TYR A 20 8.76 -6.77 -17.43
C TYR A 20 9.00 -5.37 -18.00
N ASN A 21 8.51 -4.36 -17.28
CA ASN A 21 8.71 -2.97 -17.60
C ASN A 21 10.06 -2.55 -16.99
N PRO A 22 11.13 -2.39 -17.79
CA PRO A 22 12.48 -2.08 -17.30
C PRO A 22 12.58 -0.68 -16.67
N PHE A 23 11.52 0.12 -16.73
CA PHE A 23 11.48 1.48 -16.18
C PHE A 23 10.86 1.59 -14.78
N LYS A 24 10.41 0.49 -14.16
CA LYS A 24 9.97 0.50 -12.74
C LYS A 24 11.18 0.56 -11.81
N ASN A 25 11.27 1.59 -10.97
CA ASN A 25 12.37 1.70 -10.00
C ASN A 25 12.32 0.55 -8.96
N LYS A 26 13.46 0.23 -8.34
CA LYS A 26 13.61 -0.86 -7.35
C LYS A 26 12.65 -0.76 -6.16
N ALA A 27 12.16 0.44 -5.85
CA ALA A 27 11.24 0.63 -4.74
C ALA A 27 9.80 0.22 -5.11
N GLU A 28 9.36 0.49 -6.32
CA GLU A 28 8.06 0.05 -6.84
C GLU A 28 7.96 -1.49 -6.84
N LYS A 29 8.98 -2.20 -7.34
CA LYS A 29 9.00 -3.68 -7.31
C LYS A 29 8.94 -4.24 -5.88
N ARG A 30 9.60 -3.59 -4.92
CA ARG A 30 9.53 -3.99 -3.49
C ARG A 30 8.14 -3.72 -2.91
N ALA A 31 7.50 -2.63 -3.32
CA ALA A 31 6.15 -2.28 -2.90
C ALA A 31 5.12 -3.29 -3.43
N GLU A 32 5.21 -3.64 -4.71
CA GLU A 32 4.38 -4.69 -5.34
C GLU A 32 4.55 -6.03 -4.62
N GLY A 33 5.78 -6.46 -4.38
CA GLY A 33 6.05 -7.70 -3.65
C GLY A 33 5.54 -7.68 -2.20
N PHE A 34 5.65 -6.54 -1.51
CA PHE A 34 5.08 -6.37 -0.17
C PHE A 34 3.55 -6.48 -0.21
N LEU A 35 2.91 -5.79 -1.14
CA LEU A 35 1.45 -5.79 -1.27
C LEU A 35 0.94 -7.19 -1.64
N SER A 36 1.53 -7.84 -2.64
CA SER A 36 1.17 -9.22 -3.02
C SER A 36 1.35 -10.21 -1.87
N LYS A 37 2.36 -10.01 -1.01
CA LYS A 37 2.56 -10.84 0.19
C LYS A 37 1.53 -10.55 1.30
N HIS A 38 1.08 -9.31 1.45
CA HIS A 38 0.36 -8.86 2.65
C HIS A 38 -1.08 -8.37 2.40
N HIS A 39 -1.58 -8.29 1.18
CA HIS A 39 -2.88 -7.69 0.84
C HIS A 39 -4.03 -8.21 1.72
N SER A 40 -4.19 -9.53 1.85
CA SER A 40 -5.23 -10.14 2.69
C SER A 40 -5.08 -9.78 4.17
N SER A 41 -3.85 -9.60 4.66
CA SER A 41 -3.58 -9.18 6.03
C SER A 41 -3.89 -7.70 6.23
N LEU A 42 -3.58 -6.85 5.25
CA LEU A 42 -3.91 -5.43 5.28
C LEU A 42 -5.42 -5.20 5.24
N GLU A 43 -6.16 -5.98 4.43
CA GLU A 43 -7.64 -5.94 4.44
C GLU A 43 -8.23 -6.34 5.79
N HIS A 44 -7.64 -7.32 6.47
CA HIS A 44 -8.07 -7.70 7.80
C HIS A 44 -7.80 -6.58 8.82
N LEU A 45 -6.64 -5.93 8.74
CA LEU A 45 -6.32 -4.79 9.60
C LEU A 45 -7.26 -3.60 9.36
N ILE A 46 -7.67 -3.36 8.11
CA ILE A 46 -8.72 -2.38 7.77
C ILE A 46 -10.03 -2.72 8.50
N LYS A 47 -10.47 -3.98 8.46
CA LYS A 47 -11.68 -4.42 9.18
C LYS A 47 -11.57 -4.24 10.70
N LEU A 48 -10.39 -4.49 11.27
CA LEU A 48 -10.13 -4.23 12.69
C LEU A 48 -10.21 -2.73 12.99
N ALA A 49 -9.69 -1.87 12.10
CA ALA A 49 -9.80 -0.43 12.25
C ALA A 49 -11.25 0.06 12.20
N GLU A 50 -12.04 -0.47 11.28
CA GLU A 50 -13.48 -0.19 11.17
C GLU A 50 -14.27 -0.66 12.40
N LYS A 51 -13.98 -1.86 12.91
CA LYS A 51 -14.54 -2.39 14.16
C LYS A 51 -14.23 -1.47 15.34
N GLY A 52 -13.00 -0.94 15.40
CA GLY A 52 -12.55 0.04 16.39
C GLY A 52 -13.07 1.47 16.17
N LYS A 53 -13.81 1.73 15.08
CA LYS A 53 -14.28 3.07 14.65
C LYS A 53 -13.14 4.07 14.46
N PHE A 54 -11.97 3.59 14.05
CA PHE A 54 -10.84 4.43 13.70
C PHE A 54 -10.98 4.95 12.27
N GLU A 55 -10.60 6.20 12.05
CA GLU A 55 -10.44 6.83 10.74
C GLU A 55 -8.96 7.07 10.41
N LEU A 56 -8.09 7.00 11.41
CA LEU A 56 -6.65 6.99 11.25
C LEU A 56 -6.06 6.04 12.28
N VAL A 57 -5.11 5.21 11.84
CA VAL A 57 -4.24 4.41 12.70
C VAL A 57 -2.83 4.56 12.16
N GLN A 58 -1.93 5.11 12.95
CA GLN A 58 -0.50 5.11 12.68
C GLN A 58 0.17 4.22 13.72
N TRP A 59 0.90 3.22 13.24
CA TRP A 59 1.66 2.29 14.05
C TRP A 59 3.05 2.10 13.48
N ILE A 60 4.06 2.30 14.33
CA ILE A 60 5.47 2.18 13.98
C ILE A 60 6.11 1.31 15.05
N ASP A 61 6.46 0.06 14.71
CA ASP A 61 7.21 -0.83 15.60
C ASP A 61 8.71 -0.55 15.45
N GLU A 62 9.21 0.45 16.19
CA GLU A 62 10.65 0.68 16.28
C GLU A 62 11.29 -0.41 17.17
N ASP A 63 12.31 -1.08 16.64
CA ASP A 63 13.14 -2.05 17.36
C ASP A 63 12.40 -3.25 18.00
N ASP A 64 11.50 -3.91 17.25
CA ASP A 64 10.77 -5.12 17.70
C ASP A 64 9.97 -4.91 19.01
N GLY A 65 9.49 -3.69 19.23
CA GLY A 65 8.71 -3.31 20.41
C GLY A 65 9.54 -2.86 21.61
N LYS A 66 10.84 -2.63 21.44
CA LYS A 66 11.71 -2.07 22.49
C LYS A 66 11.48 -0.58 22.70
N ASN A 67 11.20 0.16 21.63
CA ASN A 67 10.68 1.52 21.71
C ASN A 67 9.16 1.44 21.58
N LEU A 68 8.44 2.18 22.44
CA LEU A 68 6.98 2.20 22.41
C LEU A 68 6.53 2.58 21.00
N PRO A 69 5.71 1.76 20.34
CA PRO A 69 5.25 2.11 19.01
C PRO A 69 4.46 3.42 19.11
N VAL A 70 4.77 4.37 18.22
CA VAL A 70 4.00 5.62 18.12
C VAL A 70 2.62 5.23 17.60
N ASN A 71 1.67 5.10 18.52
CA ASN A 71 0.32 4.62 18.31
C ASN A 71 -0.64 5.79 18.24
N VAL A 72 -0.77 6.41 17.07
CA VAL A 72 -1.69 7.54 16.91
C VAL A 72 -2.98 7.05 16.29
N VAL A 73 -4.11 7.38 16.90
CA VAL A 73 -5.43 7.15 16.29
C VAL A 73 -6.22 8.45 16.13
N SER A 74 -7.10 8.46 15.14
CA SER A 74 -8.24 9.38 15.09
C SER A 74 -9.51 8.53 15.06
N MET A 75 -10.47 8.84 15.92
CA MET A 75 -11.75 8.13 15.96
C MET A 75 -12.83 8.94 15.24
N LYS A 76 -13.79 8.24 14.65
CA LYS A 76 -14.92 8.89 14.00
C LYS A 76 -15.66 9.82 14.97
N GLY A 77 -15.83 11.08 14.56
CA GLY A 77 -16.49 12.11 15.36
C GLY A 77 -15.57 12.85 16.35
N THR A 78 -14.29 12.47 16.45
CA THR A 78 -13.30 13.20 17.24
C THR A 78 -12.52 14.21 16.39
N LYS A 79 -12.24 15.39 16.93
CA LYS A 79 -11.47 16.45 16.23
C LYS A 79 -9.95 16.33 16.42
N LYS A 80 -9.46 15.42 17.26
CA LYS A 80 -8.06 15.35 17.67
C LYS A 80 -7.51 13.95 17.49
N LYS A 81 -6.27 13.88 17.02
CA LYS A 81 -5.44 12.68 17.09
C LYS A 81 -5.07 12.43 18.54
N VAL A 82 -5.09 11.17 18.95
CA VAL A 82 -4.76 10.75 20.32
C VAL A 82 -3.64 9.74 20.24
N GLU A 83 -2.58 9.96 21.01
CA GLU A 83 -1.57 8.93 21.28
C GLU A 83 -2.18 7.91 22.24
N VAL A 84 -2.06 6.64 21.89
CA VAL A 84 -2.78 5.55 22.55
C VAL A 84 -1.80 4.77 23.42
N SER A 85 -2.02 4.83 24.73
CA SER A 85 -1.32 4.04 25.75
C SER A 85 -2.19 2.96 26.40
N ASP A 86 -3.50 2.93 26.11
CA ASP A 86 -4.46 1.93 26.56
C ASP A 86 -4.73 0.90 25.45
N GLY A 87 -5.08 -0.34 25.81
CA GLY A 87 -5.11 -1.52 24.93
C GLY A 87 -6.11 -1.51 23.75
N ARG A 88 -6.62 -0.34 23.35
CA ARG A 88 -7.55 -0.14 22.21
C ARG A 88 -7.00 -0.66 20.88
N LEU A 89 -5.68 -0.75 20.74
CA LEU A 89 -5.02 -1.28 19.55
C LEU A 89 -4.48 -2.70 19.73
N ASP A 90 -4.72 -3.37 20.86
CA ASP A 90 -4.08 -4.66 21.16
C ASP A 90 -4.39 -5.71 20.09
N GLU A 91 -5.66 -5.90 19.73
CA GLU A 91 -6.06 -6.86 18.68
C GLU A 91 -5.40 -6.52 17.32
N PHE A 92 -5.35 -5.23 16.98
CA PHE A 92 -4.76 -4.73 15.75
C PHE A 92 -3.24 -4.96 15.71
N ILE A 93 -2.54 -4.62 16.80
CA ILE A 93 -1.09 -4.76 16.94
C ILE A 93 -0.71 -6.24 16.98
N SER A 94 -1.40 -7.05 17.78
CA SER A 94 -1.17 -8.50 17.86
C SER A 94 -1.34 -9.17 16.50
N PHE A 95 -2.37 -8.79 15.74
CA PHE A 95 -2.56 -9.31 14.39
C PHE A 95 -1.43 -8.87 13.45
N ALA A 96 -1.07 -7.58 13.41
CA ALA A 96 0.01 -7.07 12.57
C ALA A 96 1.35 -7.80 12.85
N LYS A 97 1.70 -7.93 14.13
CA LYS A 97 2.90 -8.67 14.58
C LYS A 97 2.89 -10.13 14.13
N SER A 98 1.74 -10.82 14.26
CA SER A 98 1.60 -12.22 13.81
C SER A 98 1.82 -12.41 12.30
N LYS A 99 1.65 -11.34 11.51
CA LYS A 99 1.86 -11.32 10.05
C LYS A 99 3.22 -10.76 9.65
N GLY A 100 4.07 -10.40 10.61
CA GLY A 100 5.37 -9.78 10.35
C GLY A 100 5.29 -8.39 9.72
N ILE A 101 4.16 -7.70 9.88
CA ILE A 101 3.99 -6.31 9.47
C ILE A 101 4.51 -5.47 10.63
N LYS A 102 5.45 -4.54 10.39
CA LYS A 102 6.11 -3.73 11.44
C LYS A 102 5.78 -2.22 11.39
N LEU A 103 5.28 -1.74 10.26
CA LEU A 103 5.00 -0.31 10.08
C LEU A 103 3.81 -0.16 9.15
N ILE A 104 2.76 0.50 9.62
CA ILE A 104 1.58 0.84 8.81
C ILE A 104 0.98 2.15 9.28
N TRP A 105 0.51 2.93 8.31
CA TRP A 105 -0.34 4.08 8.56
C TRP A 105 -1.60 3.91 7.72
N PHE A 106 -2.71 3.57 8.35
CA PHE A 106 -4.02 3.56 7.72
C PHE A 106 -4.75 4.87 7.89
N GLN A 107 -5.40 5.34 6.83
CA GLN A 107 -6.27 6.51 6.86
C GLN A 107 -7.51 6.27 6.01
N TYR A 108 -8.68 6.50 6.59
CA TYR A 108 -9.95 6.47 5.89
C TYR A 108 -10.29 7.86 5.37
N PHE A 109 -10.58 7.97 4.08
CA PHE A 109 -10.96 9.23 3.46
C PHE A 109 -11.87 8.98 2.27
N ASP A 110 -13.02 9.67 2.23
CA ASP A 110 -14.00 9.62 1.13
C ASP A 110 -14.34 8.21 0.62
N GLY A 111 -14.57 7.27 1.55
CA GLY A 111 -14.98 5.91 1.19
C GLY A 111 -13.85 4.94 0.88
N VAL A 112 -12.59 5.37 1.01
CA VAL A 112 -11.40 4.59 0.63
C VAL A 112 -10.42 4.54 1.79
N TRP A 113 -9.78 3.38 1.96
CA TRP A 113 -8.69 3.21 2.91
C TRP A 113 -7.34 3.36 2.22
N PHE A 114 -6.45 4.13 2.84
CA PHE A 114 -5.09 4.37 2.36
C PHE A 114 -4.08 3.75 3.30
N VAL A 115 -3.04 3.15 2.73
CA VAL A 115 -1.78 2.81 3.42
C VAL A 115 -0.77 3.91 3.07
N MET A 116 -0.61 4.85 4.00
CA MET A 116 0.20 6.04 3.81
C MET A 116 1.70 5.72 3.88
N LYS A 117 2.51 6.40 3.06
CA LYS A 117 3.98 6.25 2.95
C LYS A 117 4.43 4.80 2.79
N ALA A 118 3.73 4.05 1.96
CA ALA A 118 3.97 2.62 1.77
C ALA A 118 5.32 2.32 1.11
N PHE A 119 5.79 3.23 0.24
CA PHE A 119 7.08 3.14 -0.41
C PHE A 119 7.56 4.52 -0.83
N SER A 120 8.87 4.67 -1.05
CA SER A 120 9.44 5.88 -1.62
C SER A 120 9.86 5.63 -3.06
N TYR A 121 9.82 6.64 -3.92
CA TYR A 121 10.25 6.54 -5.31
C TYR A 121 10.98 7.81 -5.74
N GLU A 122 11.73 7.73 -6.84
CA GLU A 122 12.35 8.91 -7.45
C GLU A 122 11.52 9.37 -8.64
N ASP A 123 11.25 10.66 -8.69
CA ASP A 123 10.62 11.34 -9.83
C ASP A 123 11.33 12.68 -10.05
N SER A 124 11.81 12.90 -11.28
CA SER A 124 12.51 14.12 -11.69
C SER A 124 13.65 14.53 -10.76
N GLY A 125 14.42 13.54 -10.25
CA GLY A 125 15.54 13.76 -9.32
C GLY A 125 15.13 14.10 -7.88
N LYS A 126 13.85 13.99 -7.54
CA LYS A 126 13.34 14.21 -6.17
C LYS A 126 12.76 12.91 -5.60
N ARG A 127 13.09 12.62 -4.35
CA ARG A 127 12.45 11.53 -3.59
C ARG A 127 11.00 11.91 -3.27
N ARG A 128 10.09 10.98 -3.51
CA ARG A 128 8.64 11.07 -3.29
C ARG A 128 8.15 9.87 -2.50
N GLU A 129 6.93 9.98 -1.97
CA GLU A 129 6.25 8.90 -1.24
C GLU A 129 5.04 8.41 -2.05
N GLY A 130 4.90 7.09 -2.15
CA GLY A 130 3.78 6.38 -2.76
C GLY A 130 2.92 5.69 -1.71
N TYR A 131 1.69 5.36 -2.12
CA TYR A 131 0.65 4.84 -1.25
C TYR A 131 0.01 3.59 -1.84
N PHE A 132 -0.67 2.81 -1.00
CA PHE A 132 -1.65 1.83 -1.46
C PHE A 132 -3.05 2.31 -1.10
N SER A 133 -4.06 2.01 -1.92
CA SER A 133 -5.45 2.15 -1.53
C SER A 133 -6.21 0.85 -1.68
N PHE A 134 -7.13 0.62 -0.76
CA PHE A 134 -8.15 -0.42 -0.86
C PHE A 134 -9.46 0.20 -1.29
N GLY A 135 -9.90 -0.13 -2.51
CA GLY A 135 -10.97 0.55 -3.23
C GLY A 135 -10.45 1.64 -4.17
N ASN A 136 -11.32 2.06 -5.10
CA ASN A 136 -10.97 2.99 -6.17
C ASN A 136 -10.77 4.42 -5.65
N PRO A 137 -9.54 4.97 -5.69
CA PRO A 137 -9.22 6.28 -5.14
C PRO A 137 -9.49 7.44 -6.12
N SER A 138 -10.09 7.19 -7.29
CA SER A 138 -10.31 8.22 -8.33
C SER A 138 -11.07 9.46 -7.85
N LYS A 139 -11.87 9.33 -6.79
CA LYS A 139 -12.67 10.42 -6.22
C LYS A 139 -12.02 11.12 -5.02
N THR A 140 -10.94 10.59 -4.47
CA THR A 140 -10.48 10.93 -3.11
C THR A 140 -9.58 12.16 -3.02
N ARG A 141 -9.42 12.94 -4.10
CA ARG A 141 -8.60 14.17 -4.18
C ARG A 141 -7.18 14.11 -3.56
N ILE A 142 -6.68 12.93 -3.21
CA ILE A 142 -5.52 12.76 -2.33
C ILE A 142 -4.20 13.23 -2.96
N CYS A 143 -4.15 13.31 -4.30
CA CYS A 143 -3.00 13.82 -5.05
C CYS A 143 -3.12 15.30 -5.46
N HIS A 144 -4.10 16.06 -4.96
CA HIS A 144 -4.19 17.50 -5.24
C HIS A 144 -3.38 18.32 -4.21
N PHE A 145 -2.09 18.53 -4.50
CA PHE A 145 -1.35 19.67 -3.96
C PHE A 145 -1.03 20.63 -5.11
N GLY A 146 -1.96 21.52 -5.43
CA GLY A 146 -1.84 22.56 -6.46
C GLY A 146 -3.18 22.91 -7.10
N GLU A 147 -3.39 24.19 -7.39
CA GLU A 147 -4.58 24.70 -8.05
C GLU A 147 -4.79 24.03 -9.41
N GLU A 148 -6.04 23.64 -9.65
CA GLU A 148 -6.69 23.34 -10.93
C GLU A 148 -5.93 22.44 -11.91
N ASN A 149 -6.41 21.18 -11.99
CA ASN A 149 -6.29 20.29 -13.15
C ASN A 149 -4.93 19.63 -13.42
N MET A 150 -4.43 18.73 -12.56
CA MET A 150 -3.49 17.69 -13.02
C MET A 150 -3.71 16.34 -12.32
N GLY A 151 -4.27 15.38 -13.07
CA GLY A 151 -4.16 13.94 -12.80
C GLY A 151 -2.70 13.47 -12.96
N PHE A 152 -2.28 12.29 -12.52
CA PHE A 152 -2.99 11.04 -12.36
C PHE A 152 -2.26 10.23 -11.30
N ALA A 153 -2.99 9.51 -10.44
CA ALA A 153 -2.44 8.32 -9.79
C ALA A 153 -2.16 7.29 -10.90
N MET A 154 -0.96 6.72 -10.97
CA MET A 154 -0.77 5.48 -11.73
C MET A 154 -1.54 4.37 -11.03
N LEU A 155 -2.82 4.21 -11.38
CA LEU A 155 -3.70 3.17 -10.86
C LEU A 155 -3.38 1.85 -11.55
N ASN A 156 -2.30 1.22 -11.11
CA ASN A 156 -2.11 -0.19 -11.42
C ASN A 156 -2.87 -0.96 -10.35
N GLU A 157 -3.91 -1.68 -10.76
CA GLU A 157 -4.46 -2.75 -9.94
C GLU A 157 -3.37 -3.81 -9.81
N SER A 158 -2.62 -3.74 -8.72
CA SER A 158 -1.52 -4.67 -8.45
C SER A 158 -2.03 -5.97 -7.86
N GLU A 159 -3.19 -5.91 -7.19
CA GLU A 159 -3.95 -7.02 -6.61
C GLU A 159 -5.43 -6.62 -6.62
N LYS A 160 -6.36 -7.57 -6.56
CA LYS A 160 -7.81 -7.28 -6.63
C LYS A 160 -8.23 -6.22 -5.61
N ASN A 161 -8.88 -5.14 -6.07
CA ASN A 161 -9.31 -3.97 -5.27
C ASN A 161 -8.18 -3.12 -4.66
N TRP A 162 -6.91 -3.44 -4.93
CA TRP A 162 -5.76 -2.71 -4.43
C TRP A 162 -5.11 -1.90 -5.54
N PHE A 163 -4.90 -0.62 -5.26
CA PHE A 163 -4.27 0.30 -6.20
C PHE A 163 -2.98 0.83 -5.59
N MET A 164 -1.90 0.80 -6.36
CA MET A 164 -0.74 1.63 -6.06
C MET A 164 -1.03 3.06 -6.50
N ILE A 165 -0.60 4.04 -5.70
CA ILE A 165 -0.80 5.46 -5.99
C ILE A 165 0.55 6.15 -5.93
N LYS A 166 0.89 6.83 -7.03
CA LYS A 166 2.00 7.78 -7.12
C LYS A 166 1.39 9.13 -7.45
N CYS A 167 1.61 10.15 -6.61
CA CYS A 167 1.11 11.49 -6.88
C CYS A 167 2.13 12.24 -7.75
N ASN A 168 1.70 12.67 -8.93
CA ASN A 168 2.50 13.58 -9.76
C ASN A 168 2.36 15.00 -9.19
N ILE A 169 3.47 15.61 -8.79
CA ILE A 169 3.48 17.04 -8.50
C ILE A 169 3.98 17.75 -9.75
N PRO A 170 3.25 18.74 -10.29
CA PRO A 170 3.70 19.43 -11.48
C PRO A 170 5.11 20.00 -11.31
N LYS A 171 5.90 19.94 -12.37
CA LYS A 171 7.11 20.75 -12.48
C LYS A 171 6.65 22.20 -12.45
N THR A 172 6.82 22.89 -11.32
CA THR A 172 6.79 24.35 -11.31
C THR A 172 7.82 24.81 -12.33
N GLY A 173 7.36 25.43 -13.42
CA GLY A 173 8.19 25.85 -14.53
C GLY A 173 9.37 26.69 -14.05
N THR A 174 10.54 26.40 -14.61
CA THR A 174 11.66 27.35 -14.73
C THR A 174 11.28 28.48 -15.67
#